data_AF-A0A7J8MZM8-F1
#
_entry.id   AF-A0A7J8MZM8-F1
#
_cell.length_a   1.000
_cell.length_b   1.000
_cell.length_c   1.000
_cell.angle_alpha   90.00
_cell.angle_beta   90.00
_cell.angle_gamma   90.00
#
_symmetry.space_group_name_H-M   'P 1'
#
loop_
_entity.id
_entity.type
_entity.pdbx_description
1 polymer ?
#
loop_
_entity_poly.entity_id
_entity_poly.type
_entity_poly.pdbx_seq_one_letter_code
_entity_poly.pdbx_strand_id
1 'polypeptide(L)'
;MIPLTTHRRFHSKQVSPRLPACNYSIGTITYELNVLRTRGPRRMHCVLHSIPVSAIQEGGTAPTPLALPQSFDEQLSPLPSSKGKQPLMDTSSTSPAVTPLFSPGSGEPLTLKNKAPRWHEQLQCWCLNFKGRVTVASVKNFQLVAAVEPEHNVSPEDQEKVILQFGKIGKDIFTMDYQYPLSAFQAFAICLSSFDTKPACE
;
A
#
# COMPACT_ATOMS: atom_id res chain seq x y z
N MET A 1 10.53 6.01 60.93
CA MET A 1 9.95 7.15 60.20
C MET A 1 10.35 6.99 58.73
N ILE A 2 9.43 6.53 57.88
CA ILE A 2 9.67 6.28 56.45
C ILE A 2 8.67 7.20 55.69
N PRO A 3 9.08 8.00 54.70
CA PRO A 3 8.19 8.95 54.05
C PRO A 3 7.30 8.27 53.02
N LEU A 4 6.02 8.68 52.99
CA LEU A 4 5.02 8.27 52.00
C LEU A 4 5.24 9.03 50.68
N THR A 5 5.48 8.29 49.60
CA THR A 5 5.56 8.80 48.23
C THR A 5 4.16 9.16 47.71
N THR A 6 3.96 10.42 47.32
CA THR A 6 2.71 10.90 46.70
C THR A 6 2.62 10.48 45.23
N HIS A 7 1.63 9.65 44.88
CA HIS A 7 1.31 9.30 43.49
C HIS A 7 0.74 10.51 42.74
N ARG A 8 1.49 11.03 41.76
CA ARG A 8 1.01 12.05 40.82
C ARG A 8 0.12 11.37 39.77
N ARG A 9 -1.19 11.63 39.80
CA ARG A 9 -2.14 11.22 38.75
C ARG A 9 -1.83 11.98 37.46
N PHE A 10 -1.45 11.25 36.40
CA PHE A 10 -1.39 11.79 35.05
C PHE A 10 -2.79 11.75 34.44
N HIS A 11 -3.36 12.92 34.18
CA HIS A 11 -4.56 13.03 33.35
C HIS A 11 -4.14 12.93 31.88
N SER A 12 -4.55 11.88 31.17
CA SER A 12 -4.44 11.88 29.71
C SER A 12 -5.47 12.85 29.16
N LYS A 13 -5.00 13.94 28.55
CA LYS A 13 -5.87 14.77 27.71
C LYS A 13 -6.12 13.99 26.43
N GLN A 14 -7.35 13.55 26.22
CA GLN A 14 -7.80 13.02 24.95
C GLN A 14 -7.78 14.16 23.92
N VAL A 15 -6.72 14.22 23.12
CA VAL A 15 -6.65 15.10 21.95
C VAL A 15 -7.18 14.29 20.78
N SER A 16 -8.43 14.53 20.36
CA SER A 16 -8.88 14.05 19.05
C SER A 16 -8.36 15.03 18.00
N PRO A 17 -7.41 14.67 17.13
CA PRO A 17 -7.09 15.52 16.00
C PRO A 17 -8.31 15.51 15.07
N ARG A 18 -9.06 16.60 15.03
CA ARG A 18 -10.09 16.82 14.00
C ARG A 18 -9.39 17.30 12.73
N LEU A 19 -8.71 16.37 12.07
CA LEU A 19 -8.23 16.58 10.71
C LEU A 19 -9.38 16.24 9.73
N PRO A 20 -9.55 16.98 8.62
CA PRO A 20 -10.43 16.52 7.55
C PRO A 20 -9.89 15.19 7.02
N ALA A 21 -10.74 14.16 7.02
CA ALA A 21 -10.40 12.86 6.46
C ALA A 21 -10.38 12.96 4.93
N CYS A 22 -9.22 13.26 4.35
CA CYS A 22 -9.03 13.11 2.92
C CYS A 22 -8.61 11.67 2.61
N ASN A 23 -9.34 11.02 1.70
CA ASN A 23 -8.93 9.73 1.15
C ASN A 23 -7.97 10.00 -0.02
N TYR A 24 -6.80 9.36 -0.01
CA TYR A 24 -5.86 9.41 -1.12
C TYR A 24 -5.56 7.99 -1.61
N SER A 25 -5.53 7.81 -2.92
CA SER A 25 -5.18 6.52 -3.54
C SER A 25 -3.68 6.29 -3.42
N ILE A 26 -3.30 5.16 -2.80
CA ILE A 26 -1.89 4.80 -2.58
C ILE A 26 -1.40 3.80 -3.63
N GLY A 27 -2.32 3.05 -4.24
CA GLY A 27 -2.00 2.08 -5.26
C GLY A 27 -3.22 1.29 -5.72
N THR A 28 -3.02 0.48 -6.75
CA THR A 28 -4.02 -0.41 -7.32
C THR A 28 -3.50 -1.84 -7.30
N ILE A 29 -4.32 -2.78 -6.85
CA ILE A 29 -3.98 -4.19 -6.80
C ILE A 29 -4.92 -4.96 -7.72
N THR A 30 -4.34 -5.63 -8.72
CA THR A 30 -5.06 -6.41 -9.70
C THR A 30 -4.69 -7.87 -9.56
N TYR A 31 -5.69 -8.75 -9.63
CA TYR A 31 -5.51 -10.19 -9.66
C TYR A 31 -5.97 -10.72 -11.01
N GLU A 32 -5.09 -11.38 -11.76
CA GLU A 32 -5.46 -12.06 -12.99
C GLU A 32 -6.12 -13.40 -12.65
N LEU A 33 -7.25 -13.65 -13.30
CA LEU A 33 -7.95 -14.93 -13.22
C LEU A 33 -7.40 -15.86 -14.31
N ASN A 34 -7.05 -17.08 -13.91
CA ASN A 34 -6.72 -18.13 -14.89
C ASN A 34 -8.02 -18.60 -15.57
N VAL A 35 -8.28 -18.10 -16.78
CA VAL A 35 -9.47 -18.43 -17.59
C VAL A 35 -9.61 -19.94 -17.85
N LEU A 36 -8.48 -20.65 -17.91
CA LEU A 36 -8.42 -22.09 -18.15
C LEU A 36 -8.62 -22.95 -16.89
N ARG A 37 -8.96 -22.37 -15.73
CA ARG A 37 -9.06 -23.07 -14.42
C ARG A 37 -7.85 -23.93 -14.07
N THR A 38 -6.69 -23.62 -14.64
CA THR A 38 -5.44 -24.30 -14.30
C THR A 38 -5.11 -23.93 -12.85
N ARG A 39 -4.99 -24.96 -12.00
CA ARG A 39 -4.61 -24.81 -10.60
C ARG A 39 -3.24 -24.12 -10.56
N GLY A 40 -3.18 -22.93 -10.01
CA GLY A 40 -1.95 -22.16 -9.91
C GLY A 40 -2.10 -20.95 -8.98
N PRO A 41 -0.99 -20.42 -8.45
CA PRO A 41 -1.01 -19.18 -7.67
C PRO A 41 -1.66 -18.04 -8.48
N ARG A 42 -2.50 -17.24 -7.82
CA ARG A 42 -3.10 -16.05 -8.45
C ARG A 42 -1.98 -15.11 -8.88
N ARG A 43 -2.00 -14.64 -10.13
CA ARG A 43 -1.08 -13.59 -10.59
C ARG A 43 -1.57 -12.25 -10.08
N MET A 44 -0.71 -11.55 -9.38
CA MET A 44 -0.98 -10.32 -8.65
C MET A 44 -0.05 -9.24 -9.17
N HIS A 45 -0.64 -8.10 -9.53
CA HIS A 45 0.04 -6.89 -9.97
C HIS A 45 -0.35 -5.75 -9.03
N CYS A 46 0.65 -5.07 -8.46
CA CYS A 46 0.44 -3.93 -7.57
C CYS A 46 1.10 -2.70 -8.17
N VAL A 47 0.33 -1.68 -8.51
CA VAL A 47 0.83 -0.39 -9.01
C VAL A 47 0.81 0.60 -7.86
N LEU A 48 1.97 1.17 -7.52
CA LEU A 48 2.13 2.11 -6.41
C LEU A 48 2.28 3.53 -6.96
N HIS A 49 1.15 4.24 -7.05
CA HIS A 49 1.04 5.53 -7.74
C HIS A 49 1.97 6.62 -7.20
N SER A 50 2.35 6.53 -5.92
CA SER A 50 3.20 7.52 -5.26
C SER A 50 4.68 7.13 -5.20
N ILE A 51 5.08 5.95 -5.67
CA ILE A 51 6.48 5.49 -5.61
C ILE A 51 6.98 5.33 -7.05
N PRO A 52 8.00 6.08 -7.50
CA PRO A 52 8.54 5.90 -8.83
C PRO A 52 9.39 4.62 -8.93
N VAL A 53 9.51 4.04 -10.13
CA VAL A 53 10.40 2.89 -10.40
C VAL A 53 11.84 3.18 -9.98
N SER A 54 12.32 4.42 -10.16
CA SER A 54 13.67 4.83 -9.75
C SER A 54 13.95 4.66 -8.25
N ALA A 55 12.91 4.55 -7.40
CA ALA A 55 13.08 4.33 -5.97
C ALA A 55 13.73 2.98 -5.64
N ILE A 56 13.72 1.98 -6.53
CA ILE A 56 14.37 0.69 -6.26
C ILE A 56 15.87 0.69 -6.59
N GLN A 57 16.36 1.69 -7.32
CA GLN A 57 17.75 1.80 -7.74
C GLN A 57 18.63 2.37 -6.62
N GLU A 58 19.94 2.23 -6.75
CA GLU A 58 20.90 2.81 -5.80
C GLU A 58 20.73 4.34 -5.71
N GLY A 59 20.56 4.85 -4.50
CA GLY A 59 20.28 6.27 -4.24
C GLY A 59 18.85 6.74 -4.56
N GLY A 60 17.98 5.85 -5.05
CA GLY A 60 16.58 6.14 -5.33
C GLY A 60 15.79 6.51 -4.07
N THR A 61 14.90 7.50 -4.17
CA THR A 61 14.07 7.98 -3.04
C THR A 61 12.58 7.80 -3.32
N ALA A 62 11.85 7.20 -2.38
CA ALA A 62 10.40 7.10 -2.39
C ALA A 62 9.80 8.32 -1.68
N PRO A 63 8.79 8.99 -2.26
CA PRO A 63 8.06 10.06 -1.61
C PRO A 63 7.48 9.58 -0.28
N THR A 64 8.10 10.00 0.82
CA THR A 64 7.58 9.76 2.16
C THR A 64 6.85 11.03 2.57
N PRO A 65 5.53 10.99 2.86
CA PRO A 65 4.84 12.16 3.39
C PRO A 65 5.47 12.53 4.74
N LEU A 66 6.32 13.54 4.75
CA LEU A 66 6.95 14.05 5.98
C LEU A 66 5.96 14.87 6.84
N ALA A 67 4.82 15.23 6.26
CA ALA A 67 3.69 15.87 6.94
C ALA A 67 2.38 15.43 6.28
N LEU A 68 1.32 15.26 7.08
CA LEU A 68 -0.05 15.34 6.57
C LEU A 68 -0.23 16.72 5.94
N PRO A 69 -0.82 16.86 4.74
CA PRO A 69 -0.99 18.16 4.11
C PRO A 69 -1.67 19.11 5.10
N GLN A 70 -0.92 20.11 5.55
CA GLN A 70 -1.49 21.25 6.25
C GLN A 70 -2.39 21.94 5.24
N SER A 71 -3.67 22.01 5.58
CA SER A 71 -4.72 22.62 4.79
C SER A 71 -4.27 23.96 4.21
N PHE A 72 -4.55 24.17 2.92
CA PHE A 72 -4.54 25.49 2.31
C PHE A 72 -5.44 26.42 3.13
N ASP A 73 -4.83 27.29 3.92
CA ASP A 73 -5.52 28.39 4.59
C ASP A 73 -5.10 29.67 3.87
N GLU A 74 -5.59 29.85 2.65
CA GLU A 74 -5.50 31.15 1.99
C GLU A 74 -6.80 31.46 1.25
N GLN A 75 -7.73 32.02 2.02
CA GLN A 75 -8.65 33.12 1.70
C GLN A 75 -10.06 32.86 2.22
N LEU A 76 -10.30 33.22 3.48
CA LEU A 76 -11.60 33.71 3.91
C LEU A 76 -11.41 35.03 4.66
N SER A 77 -11.41 36.13 3.89
CA SER A 77 -11.59 37.48 4.41
C SER A 77 -13.09 37.86 4.34
N PRO A 78 -13.60 38.68 5.28
CA PRO A 78 -15.00 38.66 5.68
C PRO A 78 -15.97 39.38 4.74
N LEU A 79 -17.20 38.87 4.75
CA LEU A 79 -18.43 39.31 4.09
C LEU A 79 -18.67 40.84 4.12
N PRO A 80 -19.27 41.41 3.05
CA PRO A 80 -20.23 42.49 3.20
C PRO A 80 -21.65 42.00 2.89
N SER A 81 -22.52 42.28 3.86
CA SER A 81 -23.98 42.14 3.78
C SER A 81 -24.56 42.87 2.57
N SER A 82 -25.43 42.19 1.80
CA SER A 82 -26.63 42.83 1.26
C SER A 82 -27.74 41.81 0.90
N LYS A 83 -28.97 42.29 1.02
CA LYS A 83 -30.26 41.57 0.92
C LYS A 83 -30.64 41.21 -0.52
N GLY A 84 -31.32 40.08 -0.71
CA GLY A 84 -32.14 39.81 -1.91
C GLY A 84 -32.76 38.40 -1.92
N LYS A 85 -34.10 38.31 -2.00
CA LYS A 85 -34.90 37.07 -2.13
C LYS A 85 -35.06 36.68 -3.61
N GLN A 86 -35.05 35.39 -3.95
CA GLN A 86 -36.13 34.61 -4.61
C GLN A 86 -35.69 33.13 -4.85
N PRO A 87 -36.61 32.15 -4.99
CA PRO A 87 -36.32 30.72 -5.18
C PRO A 87 -36.59 30.21 -6.61
N LEU A 88 -35.81 29.24 -7.12
CA LEU A 88 -36.24 28.09 -7.95
C LEU A 88 -35.04 27.16 -8.28
N MET A 89 -35.36 25.89 -8.51
CA MET A 89 -34.53 24.68 -8.73
C MET A 89 -33.49 24.79 -9.85
N ASP A 90 -32.35 24.07 -9.72
CA ASP A 90 -32.00 22.94 -10.61
C ASP A 90 -30.57 22.37 -10.39
N THR A 91 -30.48 21.05 -10.55
CA THR A 91 -29.35 20.27 -11.14
C THR A 91 -28.04 19.98 -10.38
N SER A 92 -27.79 18.67 -10.25
CA SER A 92 -26.51 17.93 -10.26
C SER A 92 -25.32 18.47 -9.45
N SER A 93 -25.11 17.89 -8.27
CA SER A 93 -23.85 18.02 -7.52
C SER A 93 -22.89 16.89 -7.92
N THR A 94 -22.07 17.18 -8.94
CA THR A 94 -20.81 16.47 -9.18
C THR A 94 -19.77 17.07 -8.24
N SER A 95 -19.40 16.35 -7.18
CA SER A 95 -18.27 16.72 -6.32
C SER A 95 -16.97 16.67 -7.15
N PRO A 96 -16.16 17.74 -7.22
CA PRO A 96 -14.84 17.61 -7.82
C PRO A 96 -13.98 16.85 -6.80
N ALA A 97 -13.61 15.62 -7.14
CA ALA A 97 -12.55 14.92 -6.43
C ALA A 97 -11.26 15.70 -6.69
N VAL A 98 -10.87 16.52 -5.73
CA VAL A 98 -9.56 17.16 -5.70
C VAL A 98 -8.56 16.06 -5.39
N THR A 99 -8.06 15.40 -6.44
CA THR A 99 -6.84 14.61 -6.36
C THR A 99 -5.73 15.56 -5.92
N PRO A 100 -4.96 15.25 -4.86
CA PRO A 100 -3.75 16.00 -4.59
C PRO A 100 -2.85 15.80 -5.81
N LEU A 101 -2.63 16.88 -6.53
CA LEU A 101 -1.77 16.96 -7.69
C LEU A 101 -0.33 16.70 -7.21
N PHE A 102 0.07 15.44 -7.16
CA PHE A 102 1.47 15.11 -7.31
C PHE A 102 1.87 15.63 -8.69
N SER A 103 2.82 16.55 -8.72
CA SER A 103 3.26 17.23 -9.94
C SER A 103 3.45 16.23 -11.09
N PRO A 104 3.08 16.54 -12.34
CA PRO A 104 3.23 15.66 -13.52
C PRO A 104 4.68 15.33 -13.92
N GLY A 105 5.65 15.48 -13.01
CA GLY A 105 7.06 15.13 -13.19
C GLY A 105 7.49 13.87 -12.42
N SER A 106 6.59 13.17 -11.72
CA SER A 106 6.93 11.90 -11.09
C SER A 106 7.05 10.82 -12.16
N GLY A 107 8.24 10.23 -12.31
CA GLY A 107 8.50 9.16 -13.27
C GLY A 107 7.55 7.96 -13.13
N GLU A 108 7.71 6.97 -14.02
CA GLU A 108 6.84 5.79 -14.09
C GLU A 108 6.59 5.17 -12.69
N PRO A 109 5.32 4.87 -12.34
CA PRO A 109 4.99 4.31 -11.04
C PRO A 109 5.57 2.90 -10.87
N LEU A 110 6.01 2.58 -9.66
CA LEU A 110 6.55 1.28 -9.33
C LEU A 110 5.42 0.23 -9.42
N THR A 111 5.62 -0.71 -10.34
CA THR A 111 4.78 -1.91 -10.43
C THR A 111 5.49 -3.08 -9.75
N LEU A 112 4.77 -3.81 -8.92
CA LEU A 112 5.23 -5.07 -8.31
C LEU A 112 4.43 -6.24 -8.88
N LYS A 113 5.10 -7.36 -9.09
CA LYS A 113 4.49 -8.62 -9.55
C LYS A 113 4.91 -9.79 -8.67
N ASN A 114 4.17 -10.89 -8.69
CA ASN A 114 4.62 -12.11 -8.04
C ASN A 114 5.98 -12.57 -8.59
N LYS A 115 6.88 -12.96 -7.69
CA LYS A 115 8.09 -13.68 -8.07
C LYS A 115 7.69 -15.03 -8.67
N ALA A 116 8.31 -15.40 -9.78
CA ALA A 116 8.12 -16.72 -10.37
C ALA A 116 8.66 -17.80 -9.41
N PRO A 117 7.94 -18.93 -9.22
CA PRO A 117 8.44 -20.03 -8.44
C PRO A 117 9.69 -20.62 -9.09
N ARG A 118 10.59 -21.18 -8.27
CA ARG A 118 11.76 -21.91 -8.75
C ARG A 118 11.49 -23.41 -8.64
N TRP A 119 12.05 -24.17 -9.58
CA TRP A 119 12.03 -25.63 -9.49
C TRP A 119 12.92 -26.06 -8.32
N HIS A 120 12.37 -26.91 -7.45
CA HIS A 120 13.10 -27.50 -6.35
C HIS A 120 13.31 -28.98 -6.62
N GLU A 121 14.52 -29.39 -7.00
CA GLU A 121 14.82 -30.75 -7.45
C GLU A 121 14.47 -31.82 -6.41
N GLN A 122 14.83 -31.64 -5.14
CA GLN A 122 14.55 -32.67 -4.12
C GLN A 122 13.06 -32.86 -3.81
N LEU A 123 12.26 -31.80 -3.94
CA LEU A 123 10.83 -31.82 -3.66
C LEU A 123 9.99 -32.06 -4.92
N GLN A 124 10.62 -32.06 -6.11
CA GLN A 124 10.00 -32.21 -7.42
C GLN A 124 8.78 -31.28 -7.60
N CYS A 125 8.91 -30.02 -7.17
CA CYS A 125 7.83 -29.05 -7.25
C CYS A 125 8.33 -27.63 -7.53
N TRP A 126 7.44 -26.80 -8.06
CA TRP A 126 7.65 -25.37 -8.21
C TRP A 126 7.30 -24.68 -6.90
N CYS A 127 8.28 -24.07 -6.23
CA CYS A 127 8.06 -23.38 -4.96
C CYS A 127 8.85 -22.07 -4.87
N LEU A 128 8.43 -21.21 -3.94
CA LEU A 128 9.19 -20.02 -3.55
C LEU A 128 10.06 -20.34 -2.35
N ASN A 129 11.25 -19.75 -2.30
CA ASN A 129 12.14 -19.87 -1.16
C ASN A 129 11.84 -18.77 -0.12
N PHE A 130 11.09 -19.14 0.92
CA PHE A 130 10.74 -18.25 2.03
C PHE A 130 11.78 -18.23 3.16
N LYS A 131 12.93 -18.90 3.01
CA LYS A 131 14.03 -18.93 3.99
C LYS A 131 13.55 -19.29 5.42
N GLY A 132 12.61 -20.23 5.53
CA GLY A 132 12.03 -20.67 6.79
C GLY A 132 11.00 -19.72 7.42
N ARG A 133 10.71 -18.57 6.80
CA ARG A 133 9.71 -17.61 7.30
C ARG A 133 8.27 -18.09 7.13
N VAL A 134 8.03 -18.94 6.14
CA VAL A 134 6.71 -19.50 5.83
C VAL A 134 6.78 -21.01 5.96
N THR A 135 5.89 -21.57 6.77
CA THR A 135 5.92 -22.99 7.19
C THR A 135 4.64 -23.75 6.85
N VAL A 136 3.56 -23.04 6.54
CA VAL A 136 2.26 -23.65 6.23
C VAL A 136 1.86 -23.32 4.80
N ALA A 137 1.49 -24.35 4.02
CA ALA A 137 0.99 -24.18 2.66
C ALA A 137 -0.29 -23.34 2.63
N SER A 138 -0.36 -22.39 1.70
CA SER A 138 -1.50 -21.48 1.53
C SER A 138 -1.41 -20.77 0.18
N VAL A 139 -2.56 -20.51 -0.44
CA VAL A 139 -2.66 -19.64 -1.63
C VAL A 139 -2.28 -18.17 -1.35
N LYS A 140 -2.13 -17.81 -0.07
CA LYS A 140 -1.69 -16.49 0.39
C LYS A 140 -0.18 -16.39 0.55
N ASN A 141 0.57 -17.46 0.28
CA ASN A 141 2.02 -17.41 0.34
C ASN A 141 2.56 -16.81 -0.95
N PHE A 142 3.16 -15.62 -0.88
CA PHE A 142 3.70 -14.96 -2.06
C PHE A 142 4.93 -14.11 -1.73
N GLN A 143 5.73 -13.88 -2.77
CA GLN A 143 6.78 -12.88 -2.80
C GLN A 143 6.48 -11.91 -3.95
N LEU A 144 6.69 -10.62 -3.73
CA LEU A 144 6.61 -9.59 -4.76
C LEU A 144 7.99 -9.04 -5.07
N VAL A 145 8.23 -8.85 -6.36
CA VAL A 145 9.44 -8.24 -6.93
C VAL A 145 9.03 -7.12 -7.88
N ALA A 146 9.96 -6.24 -8.23
CA ALA A 146 9.68 -5.17 -9.18
C ALA A 146 9.34 -5.75 -10.58
N ALA A 147 8.26 -5.24 -11.17
CA ALA A 147 7.90 -5.48 -12.56
C ALA A 147 8.49 -4.33 -13.37
N VAL A 148 9.71 -4.53 -13.87
CA VAL A 148 10.45 -3.52 -14.61
C VAL A 148 10.68 -4.02 -16.02
N GLU A 149 10.36 -3.18 -17.00
CA GLU A 149 10.68 -3.45 -18.41
C GLU A 149 12.17 -3.20 -18.67
N PRO A 150 12.80 -3.92 -19.63
CA PRO A 150 14.25 -3.86 -19.87
C PRO A 150 14.82 -2.45 -20.13
N GLU A 151 13.97 -1.51 -20.56
CA GLU A 151 14.31 -0.12 -20.88
C GLU A 151 14.70 0.74 -19.67
N HIS A 152 14.35 0.32 -18.45
CA HIS A 152 14.54 1.13 -17.24
C HIS A 152 15.95 1.06 -16.63
N ASN A 153 16.91 0.36 -17.26
CA ASN A 153 18.29 0.19 -16.80
C ASN A 153 18.42 -0.28 -15.33
N VAL A 154 17.43 -1.03 -14.84
CA VAL A 154 17.46 -1.60 -13.47
C VAL A 154 18.28 -2.88 -13.48
N SER A 155 19.21 -3.00 -12.54
CA SER A 155 20.05 -4.20 -12.36
C SER A 155 19.21 -5.48 -12.24
N PRO A 156 19.64 -6.62 -12.82
CA PRO A 156 18.97 -7.91 -12.61
C PRO A 156 18.79 -8.28 -11.14
N GLU A 157 19.73 -7.85 -10.28
CA GLU A 157 19.66 -8.08 -8.84
C GLU A 157 18.47 -7.37 -8.20
N ASP A 158 18.20 -6.12 -8.61
CA ASP A 158 17.06 -5.33 -8.13
C ASP A 158 15.73 -5.86 -8.68
N GLN A 159 15.72 -6.41 -9.90
CA GLN A 159 14.53 -7.05 -10.48
C GLN A 159 14.17 -8.34 -9.73
N GLU A 160 15.15 -9.05 -9.18
CA GLU A 160 14.91 -10.28 -8.42
C GLU A 160 14.74 -10.06 -6.91
N LYS A 161 15.06 -8.85 -6.43
CA LYS A 161 14.97 -8.47 -5.02
C LYS A 161 13.53 -8.56 -4.53
N VAL A 162 13.33 -9.36 -3.47
CA VAL A 162 12.03 -9.51 -2.83
C VAL A 162 11.72 -8.26 -2.01
N ILE A 163 10.77 -7.47 -2.49
CA ILE A 163 10.32 -6.22 -1.86
C ILE A 163 9.26 -6.51 -0.78
N LEU A 164 8.40 -7.51 -1.00
CA LEU A 164 7.40 -7.96 -0.03
C LEU A 164 7.34 -9.48 -0.01
N GLN A 165 7.37 -10.06 1.18
CA GLN A 165 7.17 -11.48 1.42
C GLN A 165 6.04 -11.65 2.44
N PHE A 166 5.04 -12.43 2.06
CA PHE A 166 3.92 -12.76 2.93
C PHE A 166 3.64 -14.26 2.92
N GLY A 167 3.31 -14.83 4.08
CA GLY A 167 2.88 -16.22 4.11
C GLY A 167 2.48 -16.74 5.49
N LYS A 168 1.85 -17.91 5.47
CA LYS A 168 1.21 -18.53 6.62
C LYS A 168 2.20 -19.31 7.48
N ILE A 169 2.09 -19.16 8.80
CA ILE A 169 2.85 -19.92 9.80
C ILE A 169 2.00 -20.62 10.86
N GLY A 170 0.69 -20.33 10.90
CA GLY A 170 -0.27 -20.97 11.81
C GLY A 170 -1.71 -20.75 11.34
N LYS A 171 -2.71 -21.21 12.10
CA LYS A 171 -4.14 -21.17 11.70
C LYS A 171 -4.55 -19.79 11.16
N ASP A 172 -4.25 -18.75 11.94
CA ASP A 172 -4.56 -17.35 11.66
C ASP A 172 -3.32 -16.45 11.84
N ILE A 173 -2.13 -17.03 11.68
CA ILE A 173 -0.85 -16.36 11.92
C ILE A 173 -0.06 -16.33 10.61
N PHE A 174 0.39 -15.14 10.25
CA PHE A 174 1.14 -14.88 9.03
C PHE A 174 2.37 -14.03 9.33
N THR A 175 3.43 -14.21 8.54
CA THR A 175 4.61 -13.35 8.54
C THR A 175 4.53 -12.36 7.39
N MET A 176 4.91 -11.11 7.64
CA MET A 176 5.04 -10.07 6.63
C MET A 176 6.43 -9.44 6.74
N ASP A 177 7.27 -9.68 5.74
CA ASP A 177 8.59 -9.06 5.61
C ASP A 177 8.54 -8.09 4.44
N TYR A 178 8.77 -6.81 4.67
CA TYR A 178 8.77 -5.79 3.62
C TYR A 178 10.11 -5.04 3.63
N GLN A 179 10.48 -4.56 2.45
CA GLN A 179 11.67 -3.75 2.26
C GLN A 179 11.29 -2.43 1.59
N TYR A 180 12.20 -1.48 1.70
CA TYR A 180 12.17 -0.28 0.89
C TYR A 180 11.97 -0.63 -0.60
N PRO A 181 11.10 0.07 -1.34
CA PRO A 181 10.48 1.36 -1.02
C PRO A 181 9.12 1.29 -0.32
N LEU A 182 8.66 0.11 0.12
CA LEU A 182 7.36 0.01 0.79
C LEU A 182 7.39 0.56 2.21
N SER A 183 6.34 1.30 2.57
CA SER A 183 5.96 1.50 3.96
C SER A 183 5.23 0.28 4.54
N ALA A 184 5.22 0.15 5.87
CA ALA A 184 4.44 -0.88 6.55
C ALA A 184 2.95 -0.83 6.17
N PHE A 185 2.40 0.38 6.01
CA PHE A 185 1.01 0.58 5.63
C PHE A 185 0.71 0.02 4.23
N GLN A 186 1.54 0.36 3.24
CA GLN A 186 1.40 -0.17 1.87
C GLN A 186 1.54 -1.69 1.85
N ALA A 187 2.59 -2.22 2.49
CA ALA A 187 2.82 -3.67 2.58
C ALA A 187 1.62 -4.38 3.22
N PHE A 188 1.08 -3.85 4.31
CA PHE A 188 -0.05 -4.42 5.02
C PHE A 188 -1.33 -4.39 4.18
N ALA A 189 -1.64 -3.28 3.52
CA ALA A 189 -2.79 -3.16 2.62
C ALA A 189 -2.73 -4.18 1.47
N ILE A 190 -1.53 -4.39 0.90
CA ILE A 190 -1.26 -5.40 -0.12
C ILE A 190 -1.50 -6.82 0.42
N CYS A 191 -1.06 -7.10 1.65
CA CYS A 191 -1.29 -8.42 2.26
C CYS A 191 -2.78 -8.67 2.52
N LEU A 192 -3.52 -7.65 2.99
CA LEU A 192 -4.95 -7.76 3.26
C LEU A 192 -5.77 -8.08 2.00
N SER A 193 -5.41 -7.52 0.83
CA SER A 193 -6.13 -7.83 -0.41
C SER A 193 -6.03 -9.31 -0.81
N SER A 194 -5.01 -10.04 -0.34
CA SER A 194 -4.89 -11.49 -0.56
C SER A 194 -5.91 -12.33 0.22
N PHE A 195 -6.57 -11.73 1.21
CA PHE A 195 -7.65 -12.38 1.97
C PHE A 195 -8.98 -12.37 1.23
N ASP A 196 -9.14 -11.48 0.25
CA ASP A 196 -10.38 -11.37 -0.52
C ASP A 196 -10.63 -12.64 -1.36
N THR A 197 -11.72 -13.32 -1.03
CA THR A 197 -12.18 -14.53 -1.68
C THR A 197 -12.97 -14.16 -2.92
N LYS A 198 -12.29 -13.97 -4.05
CA LYS A 198 -12.97 -14.05 -5.35
C LYS A 198 -13.45 -15.50 -5.55
N PRO A 199 -14.74 -15.73 -5.86
CA PRO A 199 -15.45 -17.02 -5.71
C PRO A 199 -15.05 -18.15 -6.68
N ALA A 200 -13.85 -18.12 -7.27
CA ALA A 200 -13.42 -19.06 -8.32
C ALA A 200 -12.13 -19.84 -7.99
N CYS A 201 -11.70 -19.90 -6.73
CA CYS A 201 -10.55 -20.73 -6.32
C CYS A 201 -10.82 -21.41 -4.97
N GLU A 202 -11.47 -22.57 -5.01
CA GLU A 202 -11.34 -23.62 -4.00
C GLU A 202 -10.62 -24.83 -4.63
#